data_AF-A0A5C7PJG4-F1
#
_entry.id   AF-A0A5C7PJG4-F1
#
_cell.length_a   1.000
_cell.length_b   1.000
_cell.length_c   1.000
_cell.angle_alpha   90.00
_cell.angle_beta   90.00
_cell.angle_gamma   90.00
#
_symmetry.space_group_name_H-M   'P 1'
#
loop_
_entity.id
_entity.type
_entity.pdbx_description
1 polymer ?
#
loop_
_entity_poly.entity_id
_entity_poly.type
_entity_poly.pdbx_seq_one_letter_code
_entity_poly.pdbx_strand_id
1 'polypeptide(L)' 'MSLSSTSSVVAVDALLVRDVDGQYRPAHADEVLCHARRLLANRVRRGATMSSPQAVKDHLRLELGVLEHEVFCVLFL' A
#
# COMPACT_ATOMS: atom_id res chain seq x y z
N MET A 1 -9.83 6.94 -39.23
CA MET A 1 -10.34 8.18 -38.60
C MET A 1 -11.15 7.74 -37.39
N SER A 2 -10.55 7.62 -36.20
CA SER A 2 -10.67 8.58 -35.08
C SER A 2 -12.15 8.98 -34.83
N LEU A 3 -12.76 8.78 -33.66
CA LEU A 3 -12.29 9.15 -32.33
C LEU A 3 -12.95 8.30 -31.24
N SER A 4 -12.14 8.01 -30.23
CA SER A 4 -12.48 7.54 -28.89
C SER A 4 -13.54 8.42 -28.21
N SER A 5 -14.53 7.80 -27.56
CA SER A 5 -15.35 8.44 -26.52
C SER A 5 -16.00 7.36 -25.63
N THR A 6 -15.20 6.70 -24.80
CA THR A 6 -15.74 6.09 -23.58
C THR A 6 -15.77 7.17 -22.50
N SER A 7 -16.90 7.88 -22.49
CA SER A 7 -17.25 8.93 -21.54
C SER A 7 -17.20 8.39 -20.10
N SER A 8 -16.21 8.86 -19.35
CA SER A 8 -16.35 9.39 -17.99
C SER A 8 -17.33 8.66 -17.05
N VAL A 9 -16.98 7.46 -16.60
CA VAL A 9 -17.31 7.08 -15.22
C VAL A 9 -16.22 7.71 -14.36
N VAL A 10 -16.36 9.00 -14.04
CA VAL A 10 -15.48 9.62 -13.05
C VAL A 10 -15.78 8.94 -11.73
N ALA A 11 -14.82 8.11 -11.35
CA ALA A 11 -14.68 7.41 -10.10
C ALA A 11 -14.91 8.34 -8.91
N VAL A 12 -16.04 8.15 -8.23
CA VAL A 12 -16.34 8.84 -6.97
C VAL A 12 -15.36 8.41 -5.85
N ASP A 13 -14.60 7.32 -6.05
CA ASP A 13 -13.62 6.75 -5.12
C ASP A 13 -12.17 6.74 -5.64
N ALA A 14 -11.84 7.51 -6.69
CA ALA A 14 -10.47 7.54 -7.20
C ALA A 14 -9.52 8.30 -6.26
N LEU A 15 -8.52 7.61 -5.73
CA LEU A 15 -7.35 8.23 -5.10
C LEU A 15 -6.50 8.91 -6.18
N LEU A 16 -6.03 10.12 -5.90
CA LEU A 16 -5.23 10.93 -6.83
C LEU A 16 -3.79 11.07 -6.32
N VAL A 17 -2.82 11.00 -7.23
CA VAL A 17 -1.41 11.31 -6.98
C VAL A 17 -1.10 12.65 -7.64
N ARG A 18 -0.40 13.51 -6.90
CA ARG A 18 0.14 14.77 -7.44
C ARG A 18 1.51 14.48 -8.06
N ASP A 19 1.63 14.76 -9.35
CA ASP A 19 2.89 14.63 -10.09
C ASP A 19 3.83 15.80 -9.80
N VAL A 20 5.09 15.68 -10.21
CA VAL A 20 6.13 16.71 -10.03
C VAL A 20 5.77 18.03 -10.70
N ASP A 21 5.04 17.95 -11.82
CA ASP A 21 4.53 19.12 -12.56
C ASP A 21 3.30 19.76 -11.90
N GLY A 22 2.89 19.25 -10.74
CA GLY A 22 1.77 19.75 -9.95
C GLY A 22 0.39 19.30 -10.42
N GLN A 23 0.32 18.55 -11.52
CA GLN A 23 -0.92 17.96 -12.04
C GLN A 23 -1.36 16.77 -11.18
N TYR A 24 -2.67 16.58 -11.06
CA TYR A 24 -3.23 15.41 -10.38
C TYR A 24 -3.62 14.35 -11.41
N ARG A 25 -3.20 13.12 -11.16
CA ARG A 25 -3.60 11.95 -11.95
C ARG A 25 -4.19 10.87 -11.04
N PRO A 26 -5.03 9.97 -11.57
CA PRO A 26 -5.44 8.77 -10.84
C PRO A 26 -4.22 7.97 -10.35
N ALA A 27 -4.30 7.52 -9.09
CA ALA A 27 -3.31 6.62 -8.51
C ALA A 27 -3.46 5.24 -9.14
N HIS A 28 -2.34 4.59 -9.47
CA HIS A 28 -2.38 3.17 -9.81
C HIS A 28 -2.61 2.34 -8.55
N ALA A 29 -3.26 1.17 -8.69
CA ALA A 29 -3.53 0.28 -7.56
C ALA A 29 -2.25 -0.09 -6.79
N ASP A 30 -1.15 -0.34 -7.50
CA ASP A 30 0.15 -0.67 -6.90
C ASP A 30 0.72 0.49 -6.09
N GLU A 31 0.55 1.74 -6.55
CA GLU A 31 0.98 2.94 -5.82
C GLU A 31 0.19 3.06 -4.51
N VAL A 32 -1.13 2.89 -4.57
CA VAL A 32 -2.02 2.93 -3.40
C VAL A 32 -1.61 1.87 -2.38
N LEU A 33 -1.43 0.61 -2.83
CA LEU A 33 -1.05 -0.50 -1.96
C LEU A 33 0.34 -0.29 -1.36
N CYS A 34 1.31 0.19 -2.16
CA CYS A 34 2.65 0.50 -1.68
C CYS A 34 2.62 1.57 -0.58
N HIS A 35 1.87 2.66 -0.80
CA HIS A 35 1.72 3.74 0.18
C HIS A 35 0.98 3.28 1.45
N ALA A 36 -0.12 2.55 1.31
CA ALA A 36 -0.87 2.00 2.44
C ALA A 36 0.03 1.09 3.30
N ARG A 37 0.80 0.22 2.65
CA ARG A 37 1.77 -0.65 3.32
C ARG A 37 2.85 0.13 4.05
N ARG A 38 3.43 1.16 3.44
CA ARG A 38 4.39 2.05 4.12
C ARG A 38 3.78 2.75 5.34
N LEU A 39 2.54 3.20 5.25
CA LEU A 39 1.84 3.84 6.37
C LEU A 39 1.60 2.86 7.52
N LEU A 40 1.21 1.62 7.21
CA LEU A 40 1.03 0.56 8.19
C LEU A 40 2.36 0.13 8.82
N ALA A 41 3.43 0.00 8.03
CA ALA A 41 4.78 -0.26 8.53
C ALA A 41 5.24 0.82 9.51
N ASN A 42 4.97 2.11 9.22
CA ASN A 42 5.29 3.22 10.12
C ASN A 42 4.53 3.17 11.45
N ARG A 43 3.34 2.54 11.51
CA ARG A 43 2.61 2.34 12.78
C ARG A 43 3.27 1.26 13.65
N VAL A 44 3.97 0.31 13.03
CA VAL A 44 4.77 -0.70 13.72
C VAL A 44 6.20 -0.17 13.91
N ARG A 45 6.32 0.93 14.68
CA ARG A 45 7.63 1.43 15.12
C ARG A 45 8.35 0.36 15.94
N ARG A 46 9.70 0.34 15.89
CA ARG A 46 10.52 -0.38 16.89
C ARG A 46 10.01 -0.03 18.30
N GLY A 47 9.59 -1.04 19.06
CA GLY A 47 9.02 -0.89 20.40
C GLY A 47 7.49 -0.77 20.48
N ALA A 48 6.76 -0.84 19.36
CA ALA A 48 5.30 -0.99 19.39
C ALA A 48 4.95 -2.37 19.96
N THR A 49 4.28 -2.40 21.11
CA THR A 49 3.85 -3.66 21.74
C THR A 49 2.87 -4.37 20.81
N MET A 50 3.28 -5.52 20.30
CA MET A 50 2.38 -6.41 19.58
C MET A 50 1.52 -7.13 20.62
N SER A 51 0.35 -6.58 20.89
CA SER A 51 -0.51 -6.99 22.01
C SER A 51 -1.18 -8.35 21.83
N SER A 52 -1.10 -8.97 20.65
CA SER A 52 -1.65 -10.29 20.38
C SER A 52 -0.89 -11.04 19.28
N PRO A 53 -0.89 -12.39 19.29
CA PRO A 53 -0.33 -13.19 18.21
C PRO A 53 -0.95 -12.90 16.84
N GLN A 54 -2.22 -12.51 16.81
CA GLN A 54 -2.91 -12.13 15.56
C GLN A 54 -2.31 -10.85 14.97
N ALA A 55 -2.05 -9.84 15.81
CA ALA A 55 -1.38 -8.61 15.37
C ALA A 55 0.04 -8.88 14.84
N VAL A 56 0.76 -9.83 15.45
CA VAL A 56 2.07 -10.30 14.94
C VAL A 56 1.94 -10.89 13.54
N LYS A 57 0.99 -11.80 13.35
CA LYS A 57 0.76 -12.47 12.07
C LYS A 57 0.41 -11.50 10.95
N ASP A 58 -0.47 -10.54 11.23
CA ASP A 58 -0.92 -9.58 10.23
C ASP A 58 0.18 -8.60 9.83
N HIS A 59 1.02 -8.19 10.78
CA HIS A 59 2.22 -7.41 10.49
C HIS A 59 3.22 -8.19 9.62
N LEU A 60 3.55 -9.43 9.99
CA LEU A 60 4.48 -10.25 9.22
C LEU A 60 3.98 -10.51 7.79
N ARG A 61 2.67 -10.74 7.61
CA ARG A 61 2.08 -10.89 6.27
C ARG A 61 2.22 -9.62 5.44
N LEU A 62 2.02 -8.46 6.06
CA LEU A 62 2.16 -7.19 5.37
C LEU A 62 3.63 -6.92 4.98
N GLU A 63 4.58 -7.21 5.87
CA GLU A 63 6.01 -6.97 5.64
C GLU A 63 6.62 -7.96 4.65
N LEU A 64 6.38 -9.26 4.88
CA LEU A 64 7.06 -10.36 4.19
C LEU A 64 6.23 -10.96 3.04
N GLY A 65 4.89 -10.90 3.10
CA GLY A 65 4.01 -11.57 2.13
C GLY A 65 4.06 -11.00 0.71
N VAL A 66 4.74 -9.87 0.53
CA VAL A 66 4.99 -9.24 -0.77
C VAL A 66 6.31 -9.67 -1.42
N LEU A 67 7.14 -10.43 -0.70
CA LEU A 67 8.43 -10.88 -1.20
C LEU A 67 8.19 -12.16 -2.00
N GLU A 68 8.67 -12.20 -3.23
CA GLU A 68 8.50 -13.35 -4.13
C GLU A 68 9.45 -14.53 -3.78
N HIS A 69 10.08 -14.49 -2.61
CA HIS A 69 11.04 -15.48 -2.13
C HIS A 69 10.78 -15.82 -0.66
N GLU A 70 11.24 -17.00 -0.24
CA GLU A 70 11.13 -17.44 1.13
C GLU A 70 12.07 -16.63 2.04
N VAL A 71 11.53 -16.14 3.17
CA VAL A 71 12.25 -15.32 4.14
C VAL A 71 12.04 -15.85 5.54
N PHE A 72 13.14 -15.99 6.28
CA PHE A 72 13.14 -16.32 7.71
C PHE A 72 13.44 -15.05 8.51
N CYS A 73 12.62 -14.77 9.52
CA CYS A 73 12.79 -13.62 10.39
C CYS A 73 12.77 -14.02 11.88
N VAL A 74 13.53 -13.31 12.70
CA VAL A 74 13.51 -13.43 14.16
C VAL A 74 12.86 -12.18 14.74
N LEU A 75 11.85 -12.39 15.61
CA LEU A 75 11.19 -11.32 16.35
C LEU A 75 11.78 -11.25 17.76
N PHE A 76 12.30 -10.08 18.13
CA PHE A 76 12.70 -9.79 19.50
C PHE A 76 11.56 -9.03 20.17
N LEU A 77 10.90 -9.69 21.13
CA LEU A 77 9.74 -9.17 21.88
C LEU A 77 10.17 -8.65 23.25
#